data_AF-A0A538RWG2-F1
#
_entry.id   AF-A0A538RWG2-F1
#
_cell.length_a   1.000
_cell.length_b   1.000
_cell.length_c   1.000
_cell.angle_alpha   90.00
_cell.angle_beta   90.00
_cell.angle_gamma   90.00
#
_symmetry.space_group_name_H-M   'P 1'
#
loop_
_entity.id
_entity.type
_entity.pdbx_description
1 polymer ?
#
loop_
_entity_poly.entity_id
_entity_poly.type
_entity_poly.pdbx_seq_one_letter_code
_entity_poly.pdbx_strand_id
1 'polypeptide(L)'
;MGATAGDIDNDGNIDLYIANMYSKAGTRVIGNVCPGTYPEPIMATMRQFVAGSQLWRNKGNLEFEPLGKEYGVAAVGWAWGAALVDLDNDGWLDLYATAGFVSQSRSEPDG
;
A
#
# COMPACT_ATOMS: atom_id res chain seq x y z
N MET A 1 -12.40 4.44 -0.56
CA MET A 1 -10.98 4.74 -0.25
C MET A 1 -10.95 5.57 1.01
N GLY A 2 -9.89 5.42 1.80
CA GLY A 2 -9.75 6.04 3.11
C GLY A 2 -8.30 5.96 3.60
N ALA A 3 -8.05 6.52 4.76
CA ALA A 3 -6.76 6.48 5.42
C ALA A 3 -6.96 6.05 6.88
N THR A 4 -5.96 5.37 7.43
CA THR A 4 -5.85 5.08 8.86
C THR A 4 -4.43 5.36 9.31
N ALA A 5 -4.27 5.63 10.60
CA ALA A 5 -3.00 5.98 11.21
C ALA A 5 -2.82 5.23 12.52
N GLY A 6 -1.59 4.89 12.85
CA GLY A 6 -1.22 4.12 14.04
C GLY A 6 0.28 3.92 14.08
N ASP A 7 0.81 3.60 15.25
CA ASP A 7 2.22 3.27 15.45
C ASP A 7 2.41 1.77 15.16
N ILE A 8 2.84 1.44 13.94
CA ILE A 8 2.86 0.04 13.47
C ILE A 8 4.12 -0.70 13.91
N ASP A 9 5.15 0.02 14.35
CA ASP A 9 6.42 -0.56 14.78
C ASP A 9 6.79 -0.23 16.24
N ASN A 10 5.87 0.38 16.98
CA ASN A 10 5.98 0.77 18.39
C ASN A 10 7.18 1.70 18.67
N ASP A 11 7.52 2.57 17.72
CA ASP A 11 8.62 3.52 17.85
C ASP A 11 8.20 4.90 18.42
N GLY A 12 6.89 5.08 18.66
CA GLY A 12 6.29 6.30 19.18
C GLY A 12 5.93 7.34 18.10
N ASN A 13 6.23 7.09 16.84
CA ASN A 13 5.81 7.90 15.71
C ASN A 13 4.57 7.30 15.04
N ILE A 14 3.65 8.16 14.62
CA ILE A 14 2.42 7.71 13.96
C ILE A 14 2.69 7.50 12.46
N ASP A 15 2.44 6.27 12.01
CA ASP A 15 2.52 5.84 10.62
C ASP A 15 1.19 5.99 9.88
N LEU A 16 1.23 5.88 8.55
CA LEU A 16 0.08 6.08 7.69
C LEU A 16 -0.15 4.91 6.75
N TYR A 17 -1.38 4.40 6.73
CA TYR A 17 -1.88 3.54 5.67
C TYR A 17 -2.92 4.27 4.82
N ILE A 18 -2.72 4.26 3.50
CA ILE A 18 -3.61 4.88 2.52
C ILE A 18 -4.21 3.78 1.64
N ALA A 19 -5.52 3.58 1.78
CA ALA A 19 -6.28 2.63 0.98
C ALA A 19 -6.48 3.19 -0.44
N ASN A 20 -5.92 2.51 -1.43
CA ASN A 20 -5.98 2.89 -2.83
C ASN A 20 -6.46 1.72 -3.71
N MET A 21 -6.62 2.01 -5.00
CA MET A 21 -6.99 1.04 -6.02
C MET A 21 -5.77 0.61 -6.82
N TYR A 22 -5.42 -0.67 -6.73
CA TYR A 22 -4.47 -1.29 -7.66
C TYR A 22 -5.02 -1.29 -9.10
N SER A 23 -4.17 -1.02 -10.09
CA SER A 23 -4.59 -0.99 -11.50
C SER A 23 -3.78 -1.96 -12.36
N LYS A 24 -4.32 -3.16 -12.57
CA LYS A 24 -3.73 -4.15 -13.50
C LYS A 24 -3.53 -3.60 -14.91
N ALA A 25 -4.52 -2.83 -15.40
CA ALA A 25 -4.43 -2.17 -16.70
C ALA A 25 -3.34 -1.09 -16.71
N GLY A 26 -3.25 -0.28 -15.66
CA GLY A 26 -2.22 0.75 -15.50
C GLY A 26 -0.81 0.15 -15.45
N THR A 27 -0.62 -0.90 -14.65
CA THR A 27 0.63 -1.67 -14.60
C THR A 27 1.02 -2.21 -15.97
N ARG A 28 0.06 -2.75 -16.74
CA ARG A 28 0.31 -3.21 -18.11
C ARG A 28 0.70 -2.06 -19.04
N VAL A 29 0.03 -0.92 -18.98
CA VAL A 29 0.35 0.24 -19.83
C VAL A 29 1.74 0.76 -19.51
N ILE A 30 2.05 0.96 -18.23
CA ILE A 30 3.37 1.45 -17.79
C ILE A 30 4.47 0.45 -18.15
N GLY A 31 4.22 -0.85 -18.02
CA GLY A 31 5.16 -1.90 -18.40
C GLY A 31 5.45 -1.99 -19.90
N ASN A 32 4.61 -1.40 -20.76
CA ASN A 32 4.84 -1.33 -22.21
C ASN A 32 5.42 0.00 -22.67
N VAL A 33 5.74 0.93 -21.76
CA VAL A 33 6.43 2.18 -22.11
C VAL A 33 7.86 1.85 -22.52
N CYS A 34 8.28 2.34 -23.70
CA CYS A 34 9.63 2.12 -24.19
C CYS A 34 10.69 2.68 -23.21
N PRO A 35 11.79 1.95 -22.93
CA PRO A 35 12.87 2.44 -22.10
C PRO A 35 13.40 3.80 -22.57
N GLY A 36 13.62 4.72 -21.63
CA GLY A 36 14.11 6.07 -21.93
C GLY A 36 13.05 7.07 -22.43
N THR A 37 11.78 6.66 -22.58
CA THR A 37 10.69 7.59 -22.94
C THR A 37 10.50 8.69 -21.91
N TYR A 38 10.60 8.34 -20.62
CA TYR A 38 10.58 9.29 -19.52
C TYR A 38 11.78 9.07 -18.59
N PRO A 39 12.28 10.13 -17.93
CA PRO A 39 13.24 10.02 -16.84
C PRO A 39 12.77 9.04 -15.75
N GLU A 40 13.70 8.33 -15.11
CA GLU A 40 13.37 7.37 -14.04
C GLU A 40 12.53 7.94 -12.89
N PRO A 41 12.73 9.18 -12.41
CA PRO A 41 11.86 9.74 -11.38
C PRO A 41 10.38 9.80 -11.81
N ILE A 42 10.11 10.07 -13.10
CA ILE A 42 8.76 10.10 -13.64
C ILE A 42 8.20 8.67 -13.75
N MET A 43 9.02 7.73 -14.24
CA MET A 43 8.61 6.33 -14.32
C MET A 43 8.33 5.73 -12.94
N ALA A 44 9.11 6.09 -11.92
CA ALA A 44 8.89 5.67 -10.53
C ALA A 44 7.55 6.18 -9.99
N THR A 45 7.24 7.46 -10.19
CA THR A 45 5.95 8.05 -9.81
C THR A 45 4.78 7.37 -10.53
N MET A 46 4.91 7.09 -11.84
CA MET A 46 3.88 6.36 -12.60
C MET A 46 3.64 4.95 -12.01
N ARG A 47 4.71 4.21 -11.70
CA ARG A 47 4.60 2.89 -11.05
C ARG A 47 3.88 2.98 -9.70
N GLN A 48 4.14 4.03 -8.92
CA GLN A 48 3.48 4.24 -7.64
C GLN A 48 1.96 4.50 -7.79
N PHE A 49 1.53 5.23 -8.82
CA PHE A 49 0.11 5.52 -9.06
C PHE A 49 -0.73 4.28 -9.38
N VAL A 50 -0.11 3.19 -9.84
CA VAL A 50 -0.83 1.96 -10.21
C VAL A 50 -0.63 0.82 -9.20
N ALA A 51 0.26 1.01 -8.22
CA ALA A 51 0.62 0.00 -7.24
C ALA A 51 -0.50 -0.32 -6.24
N GLY A 52 -1.49 0.57 -6.07
CA GLY A 52 -2.57 0.40 -5.11
C GLY A 52 -2.24 0.98 -3.73
N SER A 53 -2.68 0.30 -2.67
CA SER A 53 -2.54 0.78 -1.29
C SER A 53 -1.08 1.02 -0.89
N GLN A 54 -0.90 2.02 -0.01
CA GLN A 54 0.42 2.45 0.44
C GLN A 54 0.51 2.41 1.95
N LEU A 55 1.66 2.00 2.46
CA LEU A 55 2.04 2.09 3.87
C LEU A 55 3.28 2.97 3.95
N TRP A 56 3.24 3.96 4.83
CA TRP A 56 4.28 4.95 5.03
C TRP A 56 4.68 4.96 6.49
N ARG A 57 5.94 4.62 6.76
CA ARG A 57 6.52 4.69 8.09
C ARG A 57 7.03 6.09 8.36
N ASN A 58 6.71 6.63 9.53
CA ASN A 58 7.16 7.93 10.00
C ASN A 58 8.48 7.78 10.76
N LYS A 59 9.54 8.36 10.23
CA LYS A 59 10.89 8.29 10.82
C LYS A 59 11.14 9.38 11.87
N GLY A 60 10.09 10.11 12.26
CA GLY A 60 10.16 11.35 13.01
C GLY A 60 10.33 12.58 12.10
N ASN A 61 10.16 13.77 12.68
CA ASN A 61 10.28 15.05 11.98
C ASN A 61 9.43 15.21 10.71
N LEU A 62 8.32 14.46 10.60
CA LEU A 62 7.45 14.41 9.41
C LEU A 62 8.17 13.88 8.16
N GLU A 63 9.22 13.09 8.34
CA GLU A 63 9.87 12.35 7.26
C GLU A 63 9.25 10.95 7.14
N PHE A 64 8.81 10.57 5.94
CA PHE A 64 8.13 9.30 5.70
C PHE A 64 8.86 8.44 4.68
N GLU A 65 8.89 7.13 4.91
CA GLU A 65 9.42 6.14 3.96
C GLU A 65 8.34 5.12 3.54
N PRO A 66 8.28 4.74 2.26
CA PRO A 66 7.26 3.80 1.79
C PRO A 66 7.66 2.35 2.09
N LEU A 67 6.83 1.65 2.86
CA LEU A 67 7.01 0.23 3.19
C LEU A 67 6.02 -0.70 2.47
N GLY A 68 5.10 -0.14 1.70
CA GLY A 68 3.94 -0.89 1.21
C GLY A 68 4.25 -2.12 0.34
N LYS A 69 5.39 -2.15 -0.34
CA LYS A 69 5.83 -3.31 -1.14
C LYS A 69 6.41 -4.42 -0.27
N GLU A 70 7.18 -4.06 0.75
CA GLU A 70 7.83 -5.01 1.66
C GLU A 70 6.79 -5.73 2.53
N TYR A 71 5.79 -4.99 3.02
CA TYR A 71 4.71 -5.51 3.86
C TYR A 71 3.56 -6.12 3.05
N GLY A 72 3.67 -6.18 1.72
CA GLY A 72 2.67 -6.79 0.83
C GLY A 72 1.31 -6.08 0.79
N VAL A 73 1.16 -4.90 1.41
CA VAL A 73 -0.15 -4.22 1.52
C VAL A 73 -0.69 -3.72 0.18
N ALA A 74 0.19 -3.55 -0.82
CA ALA A 74 -0.20 -3.23 -2.19
C ALA A 74 -1.04 -4.37 -2.84
N ALA A 75 -0.89 -5.61 -2.38
CA ALA A 75 -1.60 -6.79 -2.89
C ALA A 75 -3.07 -6.88 -2.43
N VAL A 76 -3.53 -6.00 -1.52
CA VAL A 76 -4.94 -5.94 -1.10
C VAL A 76 -5.88 -5.60 -2.26
N GLY A 77 -5.36 -5.07 -3.37
CA GLY A 77 -6.11 -4.81 -4.58
C GLY A 77 -6.89 -3.50 -4.49
N TRP A 78 -8.22 -3.58 -4.49
CA TRP A 78 -9.11 -2.39 -4.38
C TRP A 78 -9.57 -2.19 -2.95
N ALA A 79 -8.78 -1.49 -2.16
CA ALA A 79 -9.11 -1.24 -0.76
C ALA A 79 -10.19 -0.15 -0.62
N TRP A 80 -11.29 -0.46 0.07
CA TRP A 80 -12.39 0.49 0.29
C TRP A 80 -12.25 1.29 1.59
N GLY A 81 -11.82 0.61 2.65
CA GLY A 81 -11.54 1.17 3.96
C GLY A 81 -10.60 0.25 4.74
N ALA A 82 -9.89 0.83 5.70
CA ALA A 82 -8.94 0.13 6.53
C ALA A 82 -8.98 0.60 7.98
N ALA A 83 -8.53 -0.26 8.88
CA ALA A 83 -8.35 0.01 10.29
C ALA A 83 -7.01 -0.58 10.73
N LEU A 84 -6.32 0.17 11.59
CA LEU A 84 -5.21 -0.34 12.39
C LEU A 84 -5.76 -0.67 13.77
N VAL A 85 -5.62 -1.92 14.19
CA VAL A 85 -6.16 -2.44 15.44
C VAL A 85 -5.38 -3.68 15.84
N ASP A 86 -5.08 -3.83 17.12
CA ASP A 86 -4.50 -5.05 17.68
C ASP A 86 -5.63 -6.11 17.83
N LEU A 87 -5.73 -7.04 16.87
CA LEU A 87 -6.82 -8.02 16.79
C LEU A 87 -6.54 -9.27 17.62
N ASP A 88 -5.27 -9.64 17.79
CA ASP A 88 -4.86 -10.83 18.54
C ASP A 88 -4.32 -10.53 19.94
N ASN A 89 -4.29 -9.24 20.31
CA ASN A 89 -3.92 -8.71 21.61
C ASN A 89 -2.46 -9.02 21.97
N ASP A 90 -1.55 -8.96 21.00
CA ASP A 90 -0.11 -9.16 21.18
C ASP A 90 0.67 -7.85 21.43
N GLY A 91 -0.01 -6.71 21.36
CA GLY A 91 0.57 -5.37 21.53
C GLY A 91 1.12 -4.76 20.25
N TRP A 92 0.92 -5.37 19.09
CA TRP A 92 1.24 -4.83 17.77
C TRP A 92 -0.04 -4.55 16.99
N LEU A 93 -0.03 -3.47 16.19
CA LEU A 93 -1.20 -3.13 15.38
C LEU A 93 -1.27 -4.03 14.14
N ASP A 94 -2.41 -4.70 13.96
CA ASP A 94 -2.75 -5.35 12.70
C ASP A 94 -3.36 -4.36 11.72
N LEU A 95 -3.11 -4.58 10.43
CA LEU A 95 -3.77 -3.89 9.34
C LEU A 95 -4.93 -4.72 8.79
N TYR A 96 -6.15 -4.27 9.04
CA TYR A 96 -7.35 -4.82 8.39
C TYR A 96 -7.83 -3.89 7.29
N ALA A 97 -8.00 -4.42 6.07
CA ALA A 97 -8.51 -3.65 4.94
C ALA A 97 -9.54 -4.46 4.14
N THR A 98 -10.64 -3.81 3.78
CA THR A 98 -11.68 -4.42 2.95
C THR A 98 -11.33 -4.30 1.47
N ALA A 99 -11.26 -5.43 0.78
CA ALA A 99 -10.99 -5.49 -0.66
C ALA A 99 -12.29 -5.58 -1.47
N GLY A 100 -12.37 -4.82 -2.57
CA GLY A 100 -13.44 -4.87 -3.55
C GLY A 100 -13.33 -6.03 -4.54
N PHE A 101 -12.25 -6.82 -4.48
CA PHE A 101 -12.09 -8.03 -5.27
C PHE A 101 -12.47 -9.26 -4.44
N VAL A 102 -13.02 -10.27 -5.11
CA VAL A 102 -13.18 -11.61 -4.53
C VAL A 102 -11.88 -12.37 -4.81
N SER A 103 -11.13 -12.70 -3.77
CA SER A 103 -9.96 -13.55 -3.92
C SER A 103 -10.36 -14.96 -4.36
N GLN A 104 -9.75 -15.49 -5.43
CA GLN A 104 -9.97 -16.88 -5.82
C GLN A 104 -9.36 -17.85 -4.80
N SER A 105 -8.24 -17.46 -4.20
CA SER A 105 -7.55 -18.23 -3.16
C SER A 105 -7.01 -17.32 -2.06
N ARG A 106 -6.77 -17.88 -0.86
CA ARG A 106 -6.16 -17.12 0.24
C ARG A 106 -4.75 -16.61 -0.08
N SER A 107 -4.02 -17.30 -0.95
CA SER A 107 -2.65 -16.96 -1.34
C SER A 107 -2.56 -15.97 -2.49
N GLU A 108 -3.66 -15.77 -3.23
CA GLU A 108 -3.71 -14.88 -4.40
C GLU A 108 -4.97 -14.00 -4.32
N PRO A 109 -4.95 -12.94 -3.49
CA PRO A 109 -5.90 -11.85 -3.67
C PRO A 109 -5.69 -11.24 -5.07
N ASP A 110 -6.76 -10.95 -5.80
CA ASP A 110 -6.72 -10.46 -7.19
C ASP A 110 -6.10 -9.05 -7.29
N GLY A 111 -4.77 -8.98 -7.17
CA GLY A 111 -3.90 -7.85 -7.51
C GLY A 111 -2.81 -8.30 -8.47
#